data_AF-A0A9D2FC03-F1
#
_entry.id   AF-A0A9D2FC03-F1
#
_cell.length_a   1.000
_cell.length_b   1.000
_cell.length_c   1.000
_cell.angle_alpha   90.00
_cell.angle_beta   90.00
_cell.angle_gamma   90.00
#
_symmetry.space_group_name_H-M   'P 1'
#
loop_
_entity.id
_entity.type
_entity.pdbx_description
1 polymer ?
#
loop_
_entity_poly.entity_id
_entity_poly.type
_entity_poly.pdbx_seq_one_letter_code
_entity_poly.pdbx_strand_id
1 'polypeptide(L)'
;PFLGRDTINQIARKMIAEDKTIDAIAPFVSRDLIAELAEIRYHKSGISALDDIAPFIPQTQLQAIAEEEYTNRGLCHLESIAPFLNKDYLNALAKKAIEKDGLKAISPIAPFLDRNMLSEYVKEQFL
;
A
#
# COMPACT_ATOMS: atom_id res chain seq x y z
N PRO A 1 8.29 -13.71 -28.98
CA PRO A 1 8.40 -12.23 -29.00
C PRO A 1 7.43 -11.62 -27.98
N PHE A 2 7.95 -10.84 -27.02
CA PHE A 2 7.12 -10.07 -26.10
C PHE A 2 6.82 -8.69 -26.72
N LEU A 3 5.66 -8.13 -26.39
CA LEU A 3 5.34 -6.74 -26.74
C LEU A 3 6.34 -5.80 -26.05
N GLY A 4 6.66 -4.68 -26.71
CA GLY A 4 7.47 -3.62 -26.09
C GLY A 4 6.74 -2.99 -24.91
N ARG A 5 7.48 -2.55 -23.90
CA ARG A 5 6.90 -1.91 -22.69
C ARG A 5 6.03 -0.70 -23.02
N ASP A 6 6.41 0.09 -24.02
CA ASP A 6 5.61 1.23 -24.47
C ASP A 6 4.24 0.80 -25.03
N THR A 7 4.20 -0.30 -25.77
CA THR A 7 2.94 -0.89 -26.25
C THR A 7 2.07 -1.37 -25.09
N ILE A 8 2.66 -2.02 -24.09
CA ILE A 8 1.93 -2.47 -22.90
C ILE A 8 1.37 -1.27 -22.13
N ASN A 9 2.15 -0.21 -21.97
CA ASN A 9 1.70 1.03 -21.33
C ASN A 9 0.53 1.68 -22.10
N GLN A 10 0.57 1.70 -23.43
CA GLN A 10 -0.54 2.18 -24.25
C GLN A 10 -1.81 1.33 -24.08
N ILE A 11 -1.67 0.00 -24.04
CA ILE A 11 -2.79 -0.92 -23.77
C ILE A 11 -3.39 -0.63 -22.39
N ALA A 12 -2.54 -0.53 -21.35
CA ALA A 12 -2.99 -0.21 -19.99
C ALA A 12 -3.76 1.11 -19.93
N ARG A 13 -3.23 2.19 -20.54
CA ARG A 13 -3.92 3.48 -20.60
C ARG A 13 -5.29 3.37 -21.28
N LYS A 14 -5.40 2.60 -22.38
CA LYS A 14 -6.69 2.36 -23.05
C LYS A 14 -7.66 1.58 -22.17
N MET A 15 -7.21 0.53 -21.48
CA MET A 15 -8.04 -0.24 -20.56
C MET A 15 -8.58 0.63 -19.42
N ILE A 16 -7.71 1.45 -18.82
CA ILE A 16 -8.09 2.39 -17.76
C ILE A 16 -9.13 3.40 -18.25
N ALA A 17 -8.95 3.96 -19.46
CA ALA A 17 -9.91 4.90 -20.05
C ALA A 17 -11.29 4.27 -20.34
N GLU A 18 -11.33 2.95 -20.54
CA GLU A 18 -12.54 2.15 -20.72
C GLU A 18 -13.07 1.57 -19.39
N ASP A 19 -12.55 2.02 -18.24
CA ASP A 19 -12.90 1.55 -16.88
C ASP A 19 -12.67 0.05 -16.66
N LYS A 20 -11.67 -0.52 -17.34
CA LYS A 20 -11.26 -1.93 -17.19
C LYS A 20 -10.10 -2.06 -16.20
N THR A 21 -10.06 -3.18 -15.48
CA THR A 21 -8.89 -3.55 -14.66
C THR A 21 -7.68 -3.89 -15.52
N ILE A 22 -6.49 -3.68 -14.98
CA ILE A 22 -5.21 -4.01 -15.64
C ILE A 22 -4.48 -5.15 -14.91
N ASP A 23 -5.11 -5.81 -13.95
CA ASP A 23 -4.56 -6.91 -13.14
C ASP A 23 -3.73 -7.92 -13.96
N ALA A 24 -4.27 -8.38 -15.09
CA ALA A 24 -3.63 -9.37 -15.96
C ALA A 24 -2.34 -8.87 -16.64
N ILE A 25 -2.17 -7.55 -16.78
CA ILE A 25 -1.00 -6.94 -17.42
C ILE A 25 -0.14 -6.11 -16.46
N ALA A 26 -0.60 -5.87 -15.23
CA ALA A 26 0.06 -5.04 -14.23
C ALA A 26 1.54 -5.41 -13.98
N PRO A 27 1.96 -6.70 -13.96
CA PRO A 27 3.37 -7.06 -13.83
C PRO A 27 4.27 -6.52 -14.96
N PHE A 28 3.71 -6.21 -16.12
CA PHE A 28 4.44 -5.80 -17.32
C PHE A 28 4.33 -4.31 -17.63
N VAL A 29 3.42 -3.60 -16.96
CA VAL A 29 3.26 -2.15 -17.04
C VAL A 29 4.45 -1.47 -16.36
N SER A 30 4.85 -0.29 -16.85
CA SER A 30 5.92 0.46 -16.20
C SER A 30 5.55 0.87 -14.78
N ARG A 31 6.54 0.86 -13.89
CA ARG A 31 6.38 1.29 -12.49
C ARG A 31 5.83 2.70 -12.36
N ASP A 32 6.25 3.62 -13.23
CA ASP A 32 5.77 5.00 -13.24
C ASP A 32 4.27 5.08 -13.56
N LEU A 33 3.79 4.26 -14.50
CA LEU A 33 2.36 4.23 -14.84
C LEU A 33 1.55 3.58 -13.71
N ILE A 34 2.08 2.55 -13.05
CA ILE A 34 1.41 1.96 -11.87
C ILE A 34 1.35 3.00 -10.73
N ALA A 35 2.41 3.79 -10.51
CA ALA A 35 2.41 4.84 -9.49
C ALA A 35 1.38 5.94 -9.80
N GLU A 36 1.36 6.44 -11.05
CA GLU A 36 0.36 7.41 -11.54
C GLU A 36 -1.07 6.87 -11.33
N LEU A 37 -1.31 5.61 -11.68
CA LEU A 37 -2.62 4.98 -11.52
C LEU A 37 -3.02 4.83 -10.06
N ALA A 38 -2.10 4.39 -9.20
CA ALA A 38 -2.34 4.21 -7.77
C ALA A 38 -2.74 5.54 -7.12
N GLU A 39 -2.02 6.61 -7.42
CA GLU A 39 -2.31 7.95 -6.93
C GLU A 39 -3.73 8.40 -7.33
N ILE A 40 -4.08 8.25 -8.61
CA ILE A 40 -5.40 8.64 -9.14
C ILE A 40 -6.52 7.81 -8.49
N ARG A 41 -6.34 6.48 -8.38
CA ARG A 41 -7.36 5.57 -7.82
C ARG A 41 -7.58 5.82 -6.34
N TYR A 42 -6.50 6.02 -5.58
CA TYR A 42 -6.57 6.32 -4.16
C TYR A 42 -7.35 7.62 -3.89
N HIS A 43 -7.02 8.71 -4.60
CA HIS A 43 -7.73 9.98 -4.43
C HIS A 43 -9.19 9.96 -4.91
N LYS A 44 -9.50 9.13 -5.91
CA LYS A 44 -10.86 9.02 -6.47
C LYS A 44 -11.77 8.10 -5.64
N SER A 45 -11.24 6.98 -5.17
CA SER A 45 -12.04 5.85 -4.67
C SER A 45 -11.53 5.26 -3.34
N GLY A 46 -10.45 5.79 -2.77
CA GLY A 46 -9.85 5.31 -1.54
C GLY A 46 -8.94 4.10 -1.73
N ILE A 47 -8.39 3.63 -0.61
CA ILE A 47 -7.32 2.62 -0.58
C ILE A 47 -7.72 1.24 -1.10
N SER A 48 -8.99 0.85 -1.00
CA SER A 48 -9.50 -0.42 -1.53
C SER A 48 -9.49 -0.49 -3.06
N ALA A 49 -9.38 0.66 -3.75
CA ALA A 49 -9.24 0.69 -5.20
C ALA A 49 -7.84 0.24 -5.68
N LEU A 50 -6.94 -0.08 -4.76
CA LEU A 50 -5.57 -0.49 -5.04
C LEU A 50 -5.37 -2.01 -5.00
N ASP A 51 -6.33 -2.79 -4.49
CA ASP A 51 -6.18 -4.23 -4.20
C ASP A 51 -5.61 -5.04 -5.38
N ASP A 52 -6.06 -4.73 -6.61
CA ASP A 52 -5.67 -5.43 -7.84
C ASP A 52 -4.27 -5.05 -8.36
N ILE A 53 -3.73 -3.90 -7.92
CA ILE A 53 -2.44 -3.38 -8.36
C ILE A 53 -1.40 -3.24 -7.24
N ALA A 54 -1.80 -3.37 -5.97
CA ALA A 54 -0.95 -3.18 -4.79
C ALA A 54 0.39 -3.95 -4.84
N PRO A 55 0.46 -5.21 -5.31
CA PRO A 55 1.74 -5.92 -5.44
C PRO A 55 2.74 -5.25 -6.38
N PHE A 56 2.26 -4.41 -7.31
CA PHE A 56 3.07 -3.80 -8.37
C PHE A 56 3.37 -2.32 -8.11
N ILE A 57 2.72 -1.71 -7.11
CA ILE A 57 2.95 -0.30 -6.73
C ILE A 57 4.41 -0.15 -6.25
N PRO A 58 5.16 0.85 -6.73
CA PRO A 58 6.48 1.16 -6.19
C PRO A 58 6.39 1.44 -4.68
N GLN A 59 7.33 0.86 -3.91
CA GLN A 59 7.31 0.97 -2.45
C GLN A 59 7.23 2.41 -1.94
N THR A 60 7.93 3.35 -2.58
CA THR A 60 7.88 4.78 -2.25
C THR A 60 6.47 5.37 -2.40
N GLN A 61 5.74 4.98 -3.46
CA GLN A 61 4.37 5.42 -3.67
C GLN A 61 3.41 4.76 -2.69
N LEU A 62 3.58 3.46 -2.44
CA LEU A 62 2.74 2.71 -1.51
C LEU A 62 2.88 3.25 -0.08
N GLN A 63 4.10 3.60 0.34
CA GLN A 63 4.38 4.25 1.62
C GLN A 63 3.78 5.66 1.70
N ALA A 64 3.84 6.45 0.63
CA ALA A 64 3.22 7.78 0.60
C ALA A 64 1.70 7.70 0.80
N ILE A 65 1.03 6.80 0.06
CA ILE A 65 -0.40 6.52 0.22
C ILE A 65 -0.70 6.02 1.64
N ALA A 66 0.14 5.15 2.20
CA ALA A 66 -0.05 4.64 3.55
C ALA A 66 0.07 5.72 4.64
N GLU A 67 1.05 6.63 4.53
CA GLU A 67 1.20 7.76 5.46
C GLU A 67 -0.01 8.70 5.38
N GLU A 68 -0.49 8.98 4.17
CA GLU A 68 -1.65 9.84 3.97
C GLU A 68 -2.93 9.20 4.55
N GLU A 69 -3.19 7.93 4.23
CA GLU A 69 -4.35 7.20 4.76
C GLU A 69 -4.28 7.13 6.29
N TYR A 70 -3.11 6.83 6.87
CA TYR A 70 -2.90 6.83 8.32
C TYR A 70 -3.19 8.20 8.94
N THR A 71 -2.72 9.28 8.31
CA THR A 71 -2.93 10.64 8.80
C THR A 71 -4.41 11.00 8.82
N ASN A 72 -5.16 10.61 7.79
CA ASN A 72 -6.57 10.97 7.61
C ASN A 72 -7.52 10.06 8.40
N ARG A 73 -7.24 8.77 8.48
CA ARG A 73 -8.20 7.72 8.91
C ARG A 73 -7.62 6.70 9.88
N GLY A 74 -6.33 6.81 10.24
CA GLY A 74 -5.65 5.82 11.06
C GLY A 74 -5.40 4.50 10.31
N LEU A 75 -5.18 3.41 11.06
CA LEU A 75 -4.79 2.13 10.46
C LEU A 75 -5.96 1.29 9.92
N CYS A 76 -7.21 1.72 10.11
CA CYS A 76 -8.41 0.92 9.89
C CYS A 76 -8.57 0.36 8.46
N HIS A 77 -8.00 1.01 7.44
CA HIS A 77 -8.16 0.61 6.04
C HIS A 77 -6.86 0.15 5.38
N LEU A 78 -5.75 0.10 6.12
CA LEU A 78 -4.45 -0.31 5.58
C LEU A 78 -4.33 -1.81 5.31
N GLU A 79 -5.31 -2.62 5.73
CA GLU A 79 -5.29 -4.08 5.56
C GLU A 79 -5.10 -4.53 4.11
N SER A 80 -5.59 -3.77 3.13
CA SER A 80 -5.46 -4.09 1.71
C SER A 80 -4.03 -3.94 1.18
N ILE A 81 -3.26 -2.98 1.71
CA ILE A 81 -1.89 -2.70 1.26
C ILE A 81 -0.82 -3.17 2.23
N ALA A 82 -1.18 -3.46 3.48
CA ALA A 82 -0.27 -3.94 4.52
C ALA A 82 0.55 -5.19 4.12
N PRO A 83 0.01 -6.19 3.38
CA PRO A 83 0.81 -7.32 2.91
C PRO A 83 1.96 -6.92 1.97
N PHE A 84 1.84 -5.77 1.31
CA PHE A 84 2.76 -5.32 0.26
C PHE A 84 3.66 -4.18 0.71
N LEU A 85 3.39 -3.57 1.86
CA LEU A 85 4.26 -2.56 2.45
C LEU A 85 5.58 -3.18 2.93
N ASN A 86 6.66 -2.41 2.79
CA ASN A 86 7.91 -2.72 3.46
C ASN A 86 7.66 -2.93 4.98
N LYS A 87 8.20 -4.03 5.49
CA LYS A 87 7.95 -4.51 6.85
C LYS A 87 8.39 -3.51 7.93
N ASP A 88 9.59 -2.94 7.79
CA ASP A 88 10.13 -1.97 8.74
C ASP A 88 9.28 -0.70 8.78
N TYR A 89 8.82 -0.25 7.61
CA TYR A 89 7.92 0.89 7.50
C TYR A 89 6.55 0.61 8.16
N LEU A 90 5.95 -0.56 7.91
CA LEU A 90 4.69 -0.94 8.52
C LEU A 90 4.80 -1.05 10.06
N ASN A 91 5.91 -1.59 10.56
CA ASN A 91 6.22 -1.62 12.00
C ASN A 91 6.35 -0.20 12.57
N ALA A 92 7.00 0.73 11.84
CA ALA A 92 7.13 2.12 12.27
C ALA A 92 5.76 2.83 12.33
N LEU A 93 4.89 2.63 11.32
CA LEU A 93 3.50 3.11 11.36
C LEU A 93 2.73 2.51 12.54
N ALA A 94 2.93 1.22 12.84
CA ALA A 94 2.31 0.58 13.98
C ALA A 94 2.76 1.20 15.30
N LYS A 95 4.07 1.45 15.49
CA LYS A 95 4.59 2.15 16.68
C LYS A 95 3.94 3.53 16.84
N LYS A 96 3.91 4.34 15.76
CA LYS A 96 3.22 5.65 15.75
C LYS A 96 1.75 5.53 16.18
N ALA A 97 1.04 4.52 15.69
CA ALA A 97 -0.38 4.31 16.01
C ALA A 97 -0.59 3.87 17.46
N ILE A 98 0.31 3.04 18.01
CA ILE A 98 0.24 2.63 19.42
C ILE A 98 0.46 3.84 20.34
N GLU A 99 1.44 4.70 20.03
CA GLU A 99 1.71 5.91 20.81
C GLU A 99 0.53 6.89 20.82
N LYS A 100 -0.18 7.00 19.69
CA LYS A 100 -1.31 7.93 19.53
C LYS A 100 -2.63 7.37 20.08
N ASP A 101 -2.98 6.14 19.71
CA ASP A 101 -4.33 5.58 19.86
C ASP A 101 -4.34 4.26 20.68
N GLY A 102 -3.18 3.83 21.18
CA GLY A 102 -3.00 2.62 22.00
C GLY A 102 -2.91 1.32 21.20
N LEU A 103 -2.60 0.22 21.90
CA LEU A 103 -2.34 -1.10 21.30
C LEU A 103 -3.48 -1.64 20.42
N LYS A 104 -4.73 -1.22 20.65
CA LYS A 104 -5.86 -1.69 19.83
C LYS A 104 -5.82 -1.14 18.40
N ALA A 105 -5.16 -0.02 18.16
CA ALA A 105 -5.12 0.65 16.86
C ALA A 105 -4.46 -0.21 15.77
N ILE A 106 -3.55 -1.10 16.15
CA ILE A 106 -2.81 -1.94 15.19
C ILE A 106 -3.56 -3.22 14.77
N SER A 107 -4.73 -3.49 15.34
CA SER A 107 -5.51 -4.71 15.05
C SER A 107 -5.70 -4.98 13.54
N PRO A 108 -6.01 -3.99 12.68
CA PRO A 108 -6.22 -4.23 11.24
C PRO A 108 -4.99 -4.75 10.51
N ILE A 109 -3.80 -4.32 10.94
CA ILE A 109 -2.53 -4.66 10.28
C ILE A 109 -1.73 -5.73 11.04
N ALA A 110 -2.19 -6.17 12.21
CA ALA A 110 -1.49 -7.11 13.08
C ALA A 110 -1.01 -8.40 12.39
N PRO A 111 -1.77 -9.02 11.46
CA PRO A 111 -1.29 -10.21 10.73
C PRO A 111 -0.01 -9.96 9.92
N PHE A 112 0.27 -8.71 9.57
CA PHE A 112 1.36 -8.30 8.71
C PHE A 112 2.51 -7.62 9.46
N LEU A 113 2.47 -7.54 10.80
CA LEU A 113 3.55 -6.98 11.61
C LEU A 113 4.64 -8.01 11.91
N ASP A 114 5.83 -7.54 12.30
CA ASP A 114 6.86 -8.44 12.81
C ASP A 114 6.49 -8.95 14.20
N ARG A 115 6.75 -10.24 14.42
CA ARG A 115 6.47 -10.90 15.71
C ARG A 115 7.20 -10.24 16.87
N ASN A 116 8.38 -9.68 16.62
CA ASN A 116 9.21 -9.05 17.64
C ASN A 116 8.85 -7.58 17.89
N MET A 117 8.12 -6.92 16.98
CA MET A 117 7.85 -5.48 17.07
C MET A 117 7.20 -5.10 18.40
N LEU A 118 6.20 -5.87 18.85
CA LEU A 118 5.53 -5.64 20.13
C LEU A 118 6.44 -5.89 21.33
N SER A 119 7.32 -6.90 21.26
CA SER A 119 8.27 -7.19 22.32
C SER A 119 9.31 -6.07 22.46
N GLU A 120 9.78 -5.53 21.33
CA GLU A 120 10.68 -4.38 21.30
C GLU A 120 9.99 -3.12 21.83
N TYR A 121 8.76 -2.84 21.39
CA TYR A 121 7.98 -1.71 21.89
C TYR A 121 7.79 -1.76 23.42
N VAL A 122 7.42 -2.92 23.98
CA VAL A 122 7.24 -3.06 25.44
C VAL A 122 8.56 -2.85 26.19
N LYS A 123 9.68 -3.35 25.65
CA LYS A 123 11.01 -3.10 26.24
C LYS A 123 11.36 -1.62 26.21
N GLU A 124 11.12 -0.94 25.10
CA GLU A 124 11.41 0.50 24.95
C GLU A 124 10.59 1.39 25.89
N GLN A 125 9.36 1.00 26.23
CA GLN A 125 8.45 1.84 27.03
C GLN A 125 8.45 1.53 28.54
N PHE A 126 8.83 0.31 28.95
CA PHE A 126 8.60 -0.16 30.33
C PHE A 126 9.81 -0.79 31.03
N LEU A 127 10.96 -0.91 30.37
CA LEU A 127 12.21 -1.45 30.94
C LEU A 127 13.36 -0.45 30.78
#